data_AF-X0X8V2-F1
#
_entry.id   AF-X0X8V2-F1
#
_cell.length_a   1.000
_cell.length_b   1.000
_cell.length_c   1.000
_cell.angle_alpha   90.00
_cell.angle_beta   90.00
_cell.angle_gamma   90.00
#
_symmetry.space_group_name_H-M   'P 1'
#
loop_
_entity.id
_entity.type
_entity.pdbx_description
1 polymer ?
#
loop_
_entity_poly.entity_id
_entity_poly.type
_entity_poly.pdbx_seq_one_letter_code
_entity_poly.pdbx_strand_id
1 'polypeptide(L)'
;HDTWARAAEYFEFHLHHYHVATTYFGTTWELAPWHYAPNMTAMTTPPVLLALATYAIVAILWRWAFNRPVHDAADEPARWKEAALLLLMFGYGINLLPSMLPWAPKYGGVRLFLPMFPYLAVMAGVGFFWLSQRIIERGKDNWGAEFANFPIKLRVGLAVLVVLTLVVAIGNSHPFGMSYYNSLIGGPSGAYELGMEPTYWGDTYLAAVGWLNREAEHGAKVWINVVGFASSVELYKPFGMLRDDLQITA
;
A
#
# COMPACT_ATOMS: atom_id res chain seq x y z
N HIS A 1 7.35 32.68 24.25
CA HIS A 1 7.09 31.84 23.07
C HIS A 1 6.38 32.70 22.03
N ASP A 2 6.98 32.88 20.85
CA ASP A 2 6.38 33.65 19.75
C ASP A 2 5.71 32.69 18.76
N THR A 3 4.38 32.58 18.86
CA THR A 3 3.56 31.68 18.05
C THR A 3 3.63 32.02 16.56
N TRP A 4 3.71 33.30 16.21
CA TRP A 4 3.68 33.75 14.82
C TRP A 4 5.01 33.49 14.12
N ALA A 5 6.12 33.74 14.81
CA ALA A 5 7.45 33.38 14.31
C ALA A 5 7.55 31.87 14.05
N ARG A 6 7.03 31.02 14.96
CA ARG A 6 7.05 29.57 14.79
C ARG A 6 6.13 29.07 13.67
N ALA A 7 4.97 29.71 13.50
CA ALA A 7 4.10 29.42 12.37
C ALA A 7 4.77 29.78 11.05
N ALA A 8 5.42 30.94 10.96
CA ALA A 8 6.16 31.35 9.77
C ALA A 8 7.31 30.39 9.44
N GLU A 9 8.15 30.05 10.43
CA GLU A 9 9.22 29.04 10.28
C GLU A 9 8.67 27.69 9.78
N TYR A 10 7.54 27.24 10.33
CA TYR A 10 6.90 25.99 9.92
C TYR A 10 6.47 26.03 8.45
N PHE A 11 5.80 27.10 8.01
CA PHE A 11 5.37 27.23 6.62
C PHE A 11 6.56 27.37 5.67
N GLU A 12 7.56 28.16 6.04
CA GLU A 12 8.77 28.35 5.23
C GLU A 12 9.52 27.03 5.04
N PHE A 13 9.68 26.23 6.10
CA PHE A 13 10.28 24.89 6.01
C PHE A 13 9.50 23.94 5.09
N HIS A 14 8.17 23.90 5.22
CA HIS A 14 7.33 22.98 4.43
C HIS A 14 7.19 23.40 2.96
N LEU A 15 7.32 24.70 2.66
CA LEU A 15 7.28 25.22 1.29
C LEU A 15 8.60 24.97 0.53
N HIS A 16 9.72 24.86 1.25
CA HIS A 16 11.06 24.67 0.65
C HIS A 16 11.66 23.28 0.94
N HIS A 17 10.82 22.29 1.29
CA HIS A 17 11.31 20.96 1.56
C HIS A 17 12.00 20.39 0.29
N TYR A 18 13.25 19.99 0.44
CA TYR A 18 14.04 19.38 -0.63
C TYR A 18 13.33 18.17 -1.24
N HIS A 19 13.49 17.99 -2.55
CA HIS A 19 12.92 16.86 -3.26
C HIS A 19 13.68 15.58 -2.92
N VAL A 20 12.93 14.50 -2.70
CA VAL A 20 13.47 13.16 -2.50
C VAL A 20 13.19 12.36 -3.76
N ALA A 21 14.26 11.99 -4.46
CA ALA A 21 14.15 11.18 -5.66
C ALA A 21 13.67 9.75 -5.35
N THR A 22 13.07 9.09 -6.33
CA THR A 22 12.67 7.68 -6.24
C THR A 22 13.08 6.92 -7.50
N THR A 23 13.58 5.70 -7.32
CA THR A 23 13.86 4.79 -8.43
C THR A 23 12.60 4.04 -8.84
N TYR A 24 12.21 4.23 -10.10
CA TYR A 24 10.97 3.71 -10.64
C TYR A 24 11.14 3.35 -12.10
N PHE A 25 10.92 2.07 -12.42
CA PHE A 25 11.19 1.49 -13.74
C PHE A 25 12.60 1.75 -14.26
N GLY A 26 13.60 1.54 -13.40
CA GLY A 26 15.03 1.67 -13.74
C GLY A 26 15.52 3.10 -13.90
N THR A 27 14.65 4.10 -13.68
CA THR A 27 14.98 5.52 -13.77
C THR A 27 14.84 6.16 -12.39
N THR A 28 15.81 6.99 -12.00
CA THR A 28 15.71 7.80 -10.78
C THR A 28 15.02 9.12 -11.10
N TRP A 29 13.82 9.30 -10.55
CA TRP A 29 12.98 10.47 -10.77
C TRP A 29 13.09 11.43 -9.59
N GLU A 30 13.34 12.70 -9.86
CA GLU A 30 13.19 13.76 -8.85
C GLU A 30 11.71 13.92 -8.45
N LEU A 31 10.82 13.90 -9.45
CA LEU A 31 9.37 13.85 -9.30
C LEU A 31 8.83 12.69 -10.12
N ALA A 32 8.26 11.69 -9.46
CA ALA A 32 7.76 10.50 -10.14
C ALA A 32 6.52 10.81 -11.00
N PRO A 33 6.33 10.10 -12.13
CA PRO A 33 5.25 10.38 -13.07
C PRO A 33 3.86 10.14 -12.46
N TRP A 34 2.82 10.60 -13.16
CA TRP A 34 1.42 10.51 -12.71
C TRP A 34 0.97 9.07 -12.39
N HIS A 35 1.54 8.09 -13.09
CA HIS A 35 1.21 6.68 -12.92
C HIS A 35 1.98 5.99 -11.77
N TYR A 36 2.85 6.69 -11.04
CA TYR A 36 3.57 6.11 -9.90
C TYR A 36 2.62 5.58 -8.84
N ALA A 37 1.72 6.42 -8.34
CA ALA A 37 0.77 6.05 -7.29
C ALA A 37 -0.15 4.86 -7.67
N PRO A 38 -0.84 4.86 -8.83
CA PRO A 38 -1.66 3.71 -9.21
C PRO A 38 -0.83 2.44 -9.44
N ASN A 39 0.37 2.53 -10.03
CA ASN A 39 1.21 1.35 -10.24
C ASN A 39 1.74 0.79 -8.92
N MET A 40 2.22 1.64 -8.00
CA MET A 40 2.60 1.21 -6.67
C MET A 40 1.43 0.54 -5.95
N THR A 41 0.23 1.13 -6.01
CA THR A 41 -0.99 0.50 -5.45
C THR A 41 -1.21 -0.89 -6.03
N ALA A 42 -1.14 -1.02 -7.36
CA ALA A 42 -1.39 -2.27 -8.06
C ALA A 42 -0.34 -3.34 -7.74
N MET A 43 0.90 -2.93 -7.47
CA MET A 43 2.04 -3.82 -7.22
C MET A 43 2.24 -4.17 -5.74
N THR A 44 1.79 -3.34 -4.80
CA THR A 44 1.98 -3.54 -3.35
C THR A 44 0.69 -3.84 -2.61
N THR A 45 -0.42 -4.08 -3.31
CA THR A 45 -1.68 -4.56 -2.72
C THR A 45 -1.83 -6.05 -2.97
N PRO A 46 -2.23 -6.88 -1.98
CA PRO A 46 -2.54 -8.28 -2.21
C PRO A 46 -3.54 -8.46 -3.36
N PRO A 47 -3.30 -9.37 -4.34
CA PRO A 47 -4.07 -9.40 -5.58
C PRO A 47 -5.56 -9.67 -5.35
N VAL A 48 -5.89 -10.47 -4.33
CA VAL A 48 -7.29 -10.74 -3.97
C VAL A 48 -8.03 -9.49 -3.50
N LEU A 49 -7.38 -8.63 -2.70
CA LEU A 49 -7.98 -7.36 -2.26
C LEU A 49 -8.13 -6.41 -3.45
N LEU A 50 -7.11 -6.33 -4.29
CA LEU A 50 -7.14 -5.51 -5.50
C LEU A 50 -8.28 -5.93 -6.43
N ALA A 51 -8.46 -7.22 -6.67
CA ALA A 51 -9.52 -7.76 -7.52
C ALA A 51 -10.92 -7.47 -6.94
N LEU A 52 -11.12 -7.71 -5.65
CA LEU A 52 -12.39 -7.45 -4.98
C LEU A 52 -12.73 -5.96 -4.93
N ALA A 53 -11.76 -5.10 -4.65
CA ALA A 53 -11.95 -3.66 -4.64
C ALA A 53 -12.26 -3.14 -6.05
N THR A 54 -11.51 -3.58 -7.06
CA THR A 54 -11.76 -3.22 -8.46
C THR A 54 -13.15 -3.65 -8.89
N TYR A 55 -13.56 -4.86 -8.53
CA TYR A 55 -14.91 -5.35 -8.79
C TYR A 55 -15.99 -4.45 -8.19
N ALA A 56 -15.84 -4.04 -6.93
CA ALA A 56 -16.77 -3.13 -6.27
C ALA A 56 -16.82 -1.76 -6.97
N ILE A 57 -15.66 -1.17 -7.24
CA ILE A 57 -15.52 0.13 -7.90
C ILE A 57 -16.21 0.11 -9.27
N VAL A 58 -15.90 -0.89 -10.11
CA VAL A 58 -16.51 -1.03 -11.44
C VAL A 58 -18.02 -1.24 -11.33
N ALA A 59 -18.49 -2.07 -10.40
CA ALA A 59 -19.93 -2.28 -10.21
C ALA A 59 -20.67 -1.02 -9.75
N ILE A 60 -20.05 -0.19 -8.89
CA ILE A 60 -20.60 1.11 -8.45
C ILE A 60 -20.67 2.08 -9.63
N LEU A 61 -19.57 2.24 -10.36
CA LEU A 61 -19.49 3.14 -11.51
C LEU A 61 -20.47 2.73 -12.61
N TRP A 62 -20.59 1.43 -12.89
CA TRP A 62 -21.54 0.90 -13.87
C TRP A 62 -22.99 1.21 -13.45
N ARG A 63 -23.35 0.91 -12.19
CA ARG A 63 -24.69 1.20 -11.66
C ARG A 63 -25.00 2.70 -11.77
N TRP A 64 -24.06 3.55 -11.41
CA TRP A 64 -24.24 4.99 -11.48
C TRP A 64 -24.34 5.53 -12.93
N ALA A 65 -23.58 4.96 -13.86
CA ALA A 65 -23.57 5.39 -15.26
C ALA A 65 -24.80 4.93 -16.06
N PHE A 66 -25.24 3.68 -15.86
CA PHE A 66 -26.23 3.05 -16.73
C PHE A 66 -27.55 2.70 -16.05
N ASN A 67 -27.53 2.46 -14.74
CA ASN A 67 -28.70 2.05 -13.98
C ASN A 67 -28.97 3.05 -12.87
N ARG A 68 -28.97 4.36 -13.21
CA ARG A 68 -29.19 5.43 -12.23
C ARG A 68 -30.42 5.07 -11.40
N PRO A 69 -30.24 4.79 -10.10
CA PRO A 69 -31.34 4.36 -9.27
C PRO A 69 -32.26 5.57 -9.10
N VAL A 70 -33.47 5.45 -9.63
CA VAL A 70 -34.56 6.37 -9.35
C VAL A 70 -35.06 5.97 -7.97
N HIS A 71 -34.60 6.68 -6.94
CA HIS A 71 -35.09 6.47 -5.58
C HIS A 71 -36.37 7.27 -5.41
N ASP A 72 -37.48 6.60 -5.14
CA ASP A 72 -38.67 7.25 -4.62
C ASP A 72 -38.38 7.77 -3.21
N ALA A 73 -39.17 8.75 -2.74
CA ALA A 73 -39.02 9.32 -1.40
C ALA A 73 -39.13 8.26 -0.27
N ALA A 74 -39.71 7.08 -0.55
CA ALA A 74 -39.82 5.96 0.37
C ALA A 74 -38.53 5.12 0.52
N ASP A 75 -37.55 5.24 -0.38
CA ASP A 75 -36.33 4.42 -0.41
C ASP A 75 -35.14 5.04 0.33
N GLU A 76 -35.41 5.76 1.42
CA GLU A 76 -34.39 6.51 2.17
C GLU A 76 -33.16 5.66 2.56
N PRO A 77 -33.30 4.42 3.07
CA PRO A 77 -32.15 3.59 3.43
C PRO A 77 -31.28 3.17 2.23
N ALA A 78 -31.88 3.00 1.05
CA ALA A 78 -31.13 2.65 -0.16
C ALA A 78 -30.31 3.84 -0.64
N ARG A 79 -30.90 5.05 -0.61
CA ARG A 79 -30.22 6.30 -0.93
C ARG A 79 -29.02 6.56 -0.03
N TRP A 80 -29.13 6.33 1.28
CA TRP A 80 -28.01 6.49 2.22
C TRP A 80 -26.86 5.51 1.96
N LYS A 81 -27.16 4.26 1.60
CA LYS A 81 -26.13 3.27 1.23
C LYS A 81 -25.35 3.71 0.00
N GLU A 82 -26.04 4.22 -1.01
CA GLU A 82 -25.39 4.72 -2.22
C GLU A 82 -24.57 5.97 -1.97
N ALA A 83 -25.10 6.92 -1.20
CA ALA A 83 -24.35 8.10 -0.78
C ALA A 83 -23.07 7.72 -0.02
N ALA A 84 -23.14 6.71 0.86
CA ALA A 84 -21.97 6.18 1.56
C ALA A 84 -20.94 5.56 0.60
N LEU A 85 -21.36 4.77 -0.39
CA LEU A 85 -20.47 4.20 -1.40
C LEU A 85 -19.81 5.27 -2.27
N LEU A 86 -20.56 6.31 -2.65
CA LEU A 86 -20.02 7.46 -3.39
C LEU A 86 -19.04 8.27 -2.53
N LEU A 87 -19.32 8.43 -1.23
CA LEU A 87 -18.41 9.09 -0.30
C LEU A 87 -17.11 8.29 -0.12
N LEU A 88 -17.18 6.96 -0.10
CA LEU A 88 -16.00 6.10 -0.09
C LEU A 88 -15.19 6.23 -1.39
N MET A 89 -15.85 6.29 -2.55
CA MET A 89 -15.20 6.57 -3.84
C MET A 89 -14.53 7.95 -3.86
N PHE A 90 -15.21 8.96 -3.34
CA PHE A 90 -14.70 10.31 -3.22
C PHE A 90 -13.49 10.36 -2.27
N GLY A 91 -13.58 9.70 -1.11
CA GLY A 91 -12.49 9.56 -0.15
C GLY A 91 -11.27 8.82 -0.72
N TYR A 92 -11.49 7.78 -1.53
CA TYR A 92 -10.40 7.13 -2.26
C TYR A 92 -9.78 8.09 -3.29
N GLY A 93 -10.60 8.76 -4.09
CA GLY A 93 -10.16 9.70 -5.12
C GLY A 93 -9.38 10.89 -4.56
N ILE A 94 -9.84 11.51 -3.47
CA ILE A 94 -9.17 12.68 -2.89
C ILE A 94 -7.80 12.35 -2.30
N ASN A 95 -7.55 11.09 -1.93
CA ASN A 95 -6.25 10.63 -1.44
C ASN A 95 -5.33 10.15 -2.57
N LEU A 96 -5.88 9.63 -3.68
CA LEU A 96 -5.08 9.14 -4.82
C LEU A 96 -4.75 10.25 -5.84
N LEU A 97 -5.75 11.03 -6.25
CA LEU A 97 -5.64 11.97 -7.36
C LEU A 97 -4.56 13.05 -7.16
N PRO A 98 -4.38 13.64 -5.95
CA PRO A 98 -3.28 14.58 -5.73
C PRO A 98 -1.91 13.97 -6.00
N SER A 99 -1.71 12.69 -5.67
CA SER A 99 -0.47 11.96 -5.95
C SER A 99 -0.29 11.65 -7.44
N MET A 100 -1.30 11.81 -8.28
CA MET A 100 -1.18 11.69 -9.72
C MET A 100 -0.74 13.01 -10.39
N LEU A 101 -0.71 14.13 -9.68
CA LEU A 101 -0.28 15.42 -10.23
C LEU A 101 1.23 15.42 -10.53
N PRO A 102 1.68 16.02 -11.65
CA PRO A 102 3.09 15.94 -12.07
C PRO A 102 4.07 16.66 -11.13
N TRP A 103 3.60 17.64 -10.35
CA TRP A 103 4.39 18.37 -9.36
C TRP A 103 4.28 17.82 -7.94
N ALA A 104 3.44 16.81 -7.70
CA ALA A 104 3.27 16.26 -6.36
C ALA A 104 4.49 15.36 -6.01
N PRO A 105 5.11 15.55 -4.83
CA PRO A 105 6.18 14.67 -4.39
C PRO A 105 5.69 13.23 -4.22
N LYS A 106 6.47 12.29 -4.73
CA LYS A 106 6.18 10.84 -4.76
C LYS A 106 7.48 10.06 -4.53
N TYR A 107 7.63 9.51 -3.33
CA TYR A 107 8.80 8.73 -2.95
C TYR A 107 8.51 7.88 -1.72
N GLY A 108 9.38 6.90 -1.45
CA GLY A 108 9.23 5.99 -0.31
C GLY A 108 8.03 5.05 -0.48
N GLY A 109 7.83 4.57 -1.70
CA GLY A 109 6.74 3.70 -2.09
C GLY A 109 5.37 4.33 -1.84
N VAL A 110 4.56 3.67 -1.01
CA VAL A 110 3.16 4.07 -0.80
C VAL A 110 2.94 5.11 0.29
N ARG A 111 4.00 5.52 1.01
CA ARG A 111 3.90 6.32 2.23
C ARG A 111 3.07 7.60 2.05
N LEU A 112 3.28 8.33 0.95
CA LEU A 112 2.66 9.65 0.74
C LEU A 112 1.17 9.58 0.36
N PHE A 113 0.68 8.40 -0.04
CA PHE A 113 -0.72 8.17 -0.37
C PHE A 113 -1.29 6.96 0.40
N LEU A 114 -0.64 6.58 1.50
CA LEU A 114 -1.08 5.52 2.39
C LEU A 114 -2.53 5.68 2.88
N PRO A 115 -3.06 6.91 3.12
CA PRO A 115 -4.44 7.10 3.54
C PRO A 115 -5.51 6.59 2.55
N MET A 116 -5.19 6.28 1.30
CA MET A 116 -6.16 5.71 0.36
C MET A 116 -6.46 4.21 0.62
N PHE A 117 -5.53 3.47 1.26
CA PHE A 117 -5.64 2.02 1.43
C PHE A 117 -6.81 1.57 2.33
N PRO A 118 -7.18 2.27 3.41
CA PRO A 118 -8.40 1.97 4.15
C PRO A 118 -9.66 1.99 3.28
N TYR A 119 -9.79 2.96 2.37
CA TYR A 119 -10.91 3.01 1.42
C TYR A 119 -10.88 1.82 0.47
N LEU A 120 -9.70 1.48 -0.07
CA LEU A 120 -9.53 0.31 -0.93
C LEU A 120 -9.89 -1.00 -0.19
N ALA A 121 -9.54 -1.13 1.09
CA ALA A 121 -9.90 -2.28 1.92
C ALA A 121 -11.41 -2.39 2.17
N VAL A 122 -12.09 -1.27 2.46
CA VAL A 122 -13.55 -1.23 2.60
C VAL A 122 -14.21 -1.62 1.28
N MET A 123 -13.71 -1.12 0.14
CA MET A 123 -14.20 -1.49 -1.18
C MET A 123 -13.99 -2.97 -1.49
N ALA A 124 -12.86 -3.56 -1.08
CA ALA A 124 -12.65 -4.99 -1.17
C ALA A 124 -13.69 -5.78 -0.34
N GLY A 125 -14.05 -5.30 0.85
CA GLY A 125 -15.12 -5.87 1.67
C GLY A 125 -16.49 -5.82 1.00
N VAL A 126 -16.83 -4.68 0.38
CA VAL A 126 -18.06 -4.54 -0.43
C VAL A 126 -18.05 -5.51 -1.61
N GLY A 127 -16.93 -5.59 -2.33
CA GLY A 127 -16.74 -6.49 -3.46
C GLY A 127 -16.88 -7.96 -3.06
N PHE A 128 -16.28 -8.34 -1.93
CA PHE A 128 -16.42 -9.68 -1.34
C PHE A 128 -17.88 -10.01 -1.03
N PHE A 129 -18.60 -9.08 -0.40
CA PHE A 129 -20.00 -9.28 -0.07
C PHE A 129 -20.86 -9.48 -1.32
N TRP A 130 -20.73 -8.60 -2.33
CA TRP A 130 -21.49 -8.72 -3.58
C TRP A 130 -21.13 -9.95 -4.42
N LEU A 131 -19.85 -10.31 -4.45
CA LEU A 131 -19.40 -11.49 -5.18
C LEU A 131 -19.90 -12.77 -4.49
N SER A 132 -19.77 -12.87 -3.17
CA SER A 132 -20.26 -14.02 -2.41
C SER A 132 -21.79 -14.15 -2.48
N GLN A 133 -22.54 -13.04 -2.48
CA GLN A 133 -23.98 -13.03 -2.75
C GLN A 133 -24.30 -13.64 -4.11
N ARG A 134 -23.65 -13.18 -5.18
CA ARG A 134 -23.87 -13.72 -6.54
C ARG A 134 -23.53 -15.21 -6.64
N ILE A 135 -22.47 -15.66 -5.95
CA ILE A 135 -22.11 -17.09 -5.91
C ILE A 135 -23.21 -17.90 -5.22
N ILE A 136 -23.73 -17.41 -4.08
CA ILE A 136 -24.80 -18.07 -3.33
C ILE A 136 -26.09 -18.13 -4.16
N GLU A 137 -26.48 -17.03 -4.79
CA GLU A 137 -27.69 -16.94 -5.62
C GLU A 137 -27.62 -17.91 -6.80
N ARG A 138 -26.52 -17.90 -7.56
CA ARG A 138 -26.31 -18.85 -8.66
C ARG A 138 -26.23 -20.30 -8.19
N GLY A 139 -25.67 -20.55 -7.01
CA GLY A 139 -25.63 -21.89 -6.44
C GLY A 139 -27.02 -22.41 -6.08
N LYS A 140 -27.88 -21.54 -5.55
CA LYS A 140 -29.30 -21.85 -5.27
C LYS A 140 -30.05 -22.22 -6.55
N ASP A 141 -29.85 -21.48 -7.63
CA ASP A 141 -30.51 -21.73 -8.92
C ASP A 141 -30.11 -23.07 -9.53
N ASN A 142 -28.85 -23.49 -9.36
CA ASN A 142 -28.32 -24.72 -9.97
C ASN A 142 -28.48 -25.96 -9.09
N TRP A 143 -28.38 -25.84 -7.76
CA TRP A 143 -28.30 -26.97 -6.82
C TRP A 143 -29.45 -27.03 -5.80
N GLY A 144 -30.47 -26.18 -5.97
CA GLY A 144 -31.71 -26.24 -5.21
C GLY A 144 -31.65 -25.61 -3.82
N ALA A 145 -32.76 -25.74 -3.09
CA ALA A 145 -32.99 -25.05 -1.82
C ALA A 145 -32.07 -25.51 -0.67
N GLU A 146 -31.49 -26.72 -0.73
CA GLU A 146 -30.55 -27.19 0.31
C GLU A 146 -29.27 -26.35 0.36
N PHE A 147 -28.86 -25.77 -0.78
CA PHE A 147 -27.74 -24.82 -0.85
C PHE A 147 -28.04 -23.52 -0.07
N ALA A 148 -29.31 -23.19 0.16
CA ALA A 148 -29.74 -22.01 0.93
C ALA A 148 -29.51 -22.15 2.44
N ASN A 149 -29.22 -23.34 2.95
CA ASN A 149 -28.87 -23.57 4.36
C ASN A 149 -27.37 -23.39 4.65
N PHE A 150 -26.54 -23.22 3.62
CA PHE A 150 -25.08 -23.09 3.73
C PHE A 150 -24.47 -21.68 3.51
N PRO A 151 -25.21 -20.56 3.30
CA PRO A 151 -24.63 -19.32 2.80
C PRO A 151 -23.67 -18.66 3.79
N ILE A 152 -23.95 -18.77 5.10
CA ILE A 152 -23.05 -18.22 6.12
C ILE A 152 -21.75 -19.02 6.21
N LYS A 153 -21.82 -20.36 6.15
CA LYS A 153 -20.65 -21.24 6.19
C LYS A 153 -19.78 -21.02 4.95
N LEU A 154 -20.40 -20.87 3.77
CA LEU A 154 -19.69 -20.52 2.54
C LEU A 154 -19.01 -19.15 2.65
N ARG A 155 -19.71 -18.12 3.13
CA ARG A 155 -19.10 -16.79 3.32
C ARG A 155 -17.94 -16.82 4.30
N VAL A 156 -18.09 -17.53 5.41
CA VAL A 156 -17.00 -17.71 6.38
C VAL A 156 -15.82 -18.44 5.73
N GLY A 157 -16.07 -19.52 5.00
CA GLY A 157 -15.02 -20.26 4.27
C GLY A 157 -14.29 -19.38 3.26
N LEU A 158 -15.02 -18.62 2.43
CA LEU A 158 -14.44 -17.68 1.48
C LEU A 158 -13.65 -16.56 2.18
N ALA A 159 -14.16 -16.04 3.30
CA ALA A 159 -13.46 -15.02 4.08
C ALA A 159 -12.16 -15.57 4.68
N VAL A 160 -12.17 -16.79 5.20
CA VAL A 160 -10.97 -17.48 5.69
C VAL A 160 -9.95 -17.65 4.56
N LEU A 161 -10.37 -18.08 3.37
CA LEU A 161 -9.48 -18.19 2.21
C LEU A 161 -8.84 -16.85 1.85
N VAL A 162 -9.63 -15.76 1.81
CA VAL A 162 -9.10 -14.41 1.56
C VAL A 162 -8.09 -14.03 2.64
N VAL A 163 -8.45 -14.17 3.93
CA VAL A 163 -7.56 -13.82 5.06
C VAL A 163 -6.27 -14.62 5.03
N LEU A 164 -6.32 -15.92 4.70
CA LEU A 164 -5.12 -16.75 4.59
C LEU A 164 -4.13 -16.19 3.56
N THR A 165 -4.60 -15.69 2.41
CA THR A 165 -3.69 -15.06 1.43
C THR A 165 -3.02 -13.81 1.97
N LEU A 166 -3.69 -13.05 2.84
CA LEU A 166 -3.13 -11.85 3.48
C LEU A 166 -2.10 -12.22 4.55
N VAL A 167 -2.38 -13.25 5.35
CA VAL A 167 -1.45 -13.78 6.35
C VAL A 167 -0.19 -14.31 5.67
N VAL A 168 -0.32 -15.02 4.55
CA VAL A 168 0.84 -15.49 3.75
C VAL A 168 1.64 -14.31 3.21
N ALA A 169 0.99 -13.25 2.71
CA ALA A 169 1.69 -12.05 2.24
C ALA A 169 2.50 -11.37 3.35
N ILE A 170 1.93 -11.24 4.55
CA ILE A 170 2.62 -10.71 5.73
C ILE A 170 3.78 -11.61 6.13
N GLY A 171 3.55 -12.93 6.23
CA GLY A 171 4.55 -13.91 6.62
C GLY A 171 5.76 -13.93 5.67
N ASN A 172 5.52 -13.88 4.36
CA ASN A 172 6.57 -13.86 3.34
C ASN A 172 7.39 -12.55 3.34
N SER A 173 6.82 -11.47 3.89
CA SER A 173 7.49 -10.17 3.96
C SER A 173 8.12 -9.90 5.31
N HIS A 174 7.81 -10.69 6.35
CA HIS A 174 8.34 -10.46 7.69
C HIS A 174 9.84 -10.83 7.77
N PRO A 175 10.70 -10.00 8.38
CA PRO A 175 10.40 -8.74 9.08
C PRO A 175 10.40 -7.50 8.17
N PHE A 176 10.78 -7.64 6.90
CA PHE A 176 10.94 -6.55 5.92
C PHE A 176 9.63 -6.14 5.24
N GLY A 177 8.66 -5.69 6.02
CA GLY A 177 7.32 -5.34 5.52
C GLY A 177 7.33 -4.24 4.45
N MET A 178 8.34 -3.36 4.46
CA MET A 178 8.48 -2.30 3.43
C MET A 178 8.96 -2.83 2.09
N SER A 179 9.39 -4.08 2.02
CA SER A 179 9.83 -4.75 0.80
C SER A 179 8.71 -5.54 0.11
N TYR A 180 7.46 -5.47 0.60
CA TYR A 180 6.36 -6.22 0.03
C TYR A 180 5.99 -5.73 -1.37
N TYR A 181 6.12 -6.65 -2.33
CA TYR A 181 5.50 -6.59 -3.63
C TYR A 181 4.67 -7.86 -3.84
N ASN A 182 3.55 -7.74 -4.53
CA ASN A 182 2.62 -8.83 -4.68
C ASN A 182 3.07 -9.85 -5.74
N SER A 183 2.38 -10.98 -5.76
CA SER A 183 2.72 -12.10 -6.64
C SER A 183 2.48 -11.82 -8.13
N LEU A 184 1.73 -10.77 -8.51
CA LEU A 184 1.48 -10.46 -9.93
C LEU A 184 2.73 -9.95 -10.64
N ILE A 185 3.67 -9.37 -9.88
CA ILE A 185 4.96 -8.94 -10.40
C ILE A 185 6.11 -9.81 -9.91
N GLY A 186 5.85 -11.03 -9.42
CA GLY A 186 6.90 -11.94 -8.94
C GLY A 186 7.47 -11.59 -7.56
N GLY A 187 6.78 -10.74 -6.78
CA GLY A 187 7.23 -10.35 -5.45
C GLY A 187 8.46 -9.41 -5.47
N PRO A 188 9.25 -9.38 -4.39
CA PRO A 188 10.40 -8.47 -4.28
C PRO A 188 11.43 -8.65 -5.40
N SER A 189 11.66 -9.90 -5.84
CA SER A 189 12.60 -10.18 -6.94
C SER A 189 12.15 -9.56 -8.25
N GLY A 190 10.87 -9.70 -8.61
CA GLY A 190 10.39 -9.09 -9.86
C GLY A 190 10.24 -7.57 -9.76
N ALA A 191 10.05 -7.00 -8.56
CA ALA A 191 10.19 -5.56 -8.36
C ALA A 191 11.61 -5.07 -8.66
N TYR A 192 12.63 -5.81 -8.22
CA TYR A 192 14.03 -5.51 -8.56
C TYR A 192 14.29 -5.62 -10.08
N GLU A 193 13.79 -6.67 -10.74
CA GLU A 193 13.91 -6.84 -12.20
C GLU A 193 13.20 -5.72 -12.98
N LEU A 194 12.07 -5.23 -12.48
CA LEU A 194 11.37 -4.07 -13.02
C LEU A 194 12.08 -2.74 -12.74
N GLY A 195 13.18 -2.72 -11.98
CA GLY A 195 13.89 -1.50 -11.61
C GLY A 195 13.11 -0.63 -10.63
N MET A 196 12.37 -1.25 -9.72
CA MET A 196 11.67 -0.59 -8.61
C MET A 196 12.59 -0.52 -7.38
N GLU A 197 12.31 0.40 -6.45
CA GLU A 197 12.93 0.39 -5.13
C GLU A 197 12.52 -0.88 -4.36
N PRO A 198 13.45 -1.79 -4.04
CA PRO A 198 13.11 -3.07 -3.42
C PRO A 198 12.72 -2.92 -1.95
N THR A 199 13.19 -1.86 -1.29
CA THR A 199 12.88 -1.51 0.10
C THR A 199 13.12 -0.02 0.31
N TYR A 200 12.67 0.52 1.43
CA TYR A 200 12.81 1.93 1.77
C TYR A 200 13.24 2.11 3.23
N TRP A 201 13.83 3.27 3.56
CA TRP A 201 14.08 3.72 4.94
C TRP A 201 14.91 2.79 5.84
N GLY A 202 15.86 2.04 5.26
CA GLY A 202 16.84 1.28 6.04
C GLY A 202 16.30 0.04 6.79
N ASP A 203 15.12 -0.47 6.41
CA ASP A 203 14.48 -1.66 7.01
C ASP A 203 15.42 -2.87 7.12
N THR A 204 16.36 -2.97 6.19
CA THR A 204 17.26 -4.11 6.02
C THR A 204 18.62 -3.93 6.69
N TYR A 205 18.93 -2.75 7.26
CA TYR A 205 20.28 -2.45 7.75
C TYR A 205 20.71 -3.37 8.88
N LEU A 206 19.83 -3.64 9.84
CA LEU A 206 20.14 -4.56 10.93
C LEU A 206 20.44 -5.97 10.42
N ALA A 207 19.72 -6.43 9.39
CA ALA A 207 19.94 -7.75 8.80
C ALA A 207 21.30 -7.85 8.08
N ALA A 208 21.82 -6.74 7.55
CA ALA A 208 23.12 -6.68 6.90
C ALA A 208 24.30 -6.68 7.89
N VAL A 209 24.10 -6.31 9.16
CA VAL A 209 25.17 -6.17 10.17
C VAL A 209 25.98 -7.47 10.32
N GLY A 210 25.31 -8.61 10.43
CA GLY A 210 25.98 -9.90 10.61
C GLY A 210 26.86 -10.27 9.41
N TRP A 211 26.43 -9.94 8.20
CA TRP A 211 27.22 -10.14 6.98
C TRP A 211 28.40 -9.16 6.92
N LEU A 212 28.16 -7.87 7.20
CA LEU A 212 29.20 -6.85 7.26
C LEU A 212 30.33 -7.24 8.23
N ASN A 213 29.97 -7.73 9.43
CA ASN A 213 30.98 -8.10 10.42
C ASN A 213 31.92 -9.22 9.94
N ARG A 214 31.40 -10.16 9.14
CA ARG A 214 32.15 -11.32 8.63
C ARG A 214 32.97 -11.00 7.39
N GLU A 215 32.37 -10.28 6.44
CA GLU A 215 32.93 -10.15 5.09
C GLU A 215 33.68 -8.83 4.87
N ALA A 216 33.37 -7.78 5.64
CA ALA A 216 34.02 -6.49 5.44
C ALA A 216 35.48 -6.52 5.90
N GLU A 217 36.37 -5.94 5.08
CA GLU A 217 37.79 -5.78 5.41
C GLU A 217 37.98 -4.96 6.71
N HIS A 218 39.16 -5.09 7.32
CA HIS A 218 39.49 -4.29 8.48
C HIS A 218 39.55 -2.80 8.13
N GLY A 219 38.83 -1.96 8.87
CA GLY A 219 38.75 -0.53 8.62
C GLY A 219 37.89 -0.13 7.40
N ALA A 220 37.10 -1.05 6.86
CA ALA A 220 36.30 -0.78 5.66
C ALA A 220 35.32 0.38 5.86
N LYS A 221 35.14 1.18 4.80
CA LYS A 221 34.13 2.24 4.74
C LYS A 221 32.79 1.65 4.29
N VAL A 222 31.77 1.83 5.11
CA VAL A 222 30.40 1.38 4.84
C VAL A 222 29.56 2.59 4.48
N TRP A 223 29.18 2.68 3.21
CA TRP A 223 28.28 3.72 2.72
C TRP A 223 26.83 3.39 3.08
N ILE A 224 26.18 4.30 3.81
CA ILE A 224 24.77 4.21 4.16
C ILE A 224 23.99 5.13 3.24
N ASN A 225 23.22 4.54 2.33
CA ASN A 225 22.25 5.29 1.56
C ASN A 225 21.13 5.78 2.51
N VAL A 226 20.56 6.97 2.28
CA VAL A 226 19.77 7.73 3.29
C VAL A 226 20.65 8.24 4.44
N VAL A 227 21.21 9.44 4.26
CA VAL A 227 22.08 10.15 5.22
C VAL A 227 21.54 10.15 6.65
N GLY A 228 20.24 10.36 6.83
CA GLY A 228 19.60 10.38 8.15
C GLY A 228 19.67 9.07 8.94
N PHE A 229 20.09 7.96 8.32
CA PHE A 229 20.26 6.66 8.98
C PHE A 229 21.71 6.33 9.37
N ALA A 230 22.70 7.10 8.91
CA ALA A 230 24.09 6.83 9.24
C ALA A 230 24.31 6.76 10.75
N SER A 231 23.76 7.74 11.49
CA SER A 231 23.80 7.77 12.95
C SER A 231 23.10 6.56 13.59
N SER A 232 22.00 6.09 13.00
CA SER A 232 21.29 4.90 13.51
C SER A 232 22.13 3.63 13.35
N VAL A 233 22.88 3.52 12.25
CA VAL A 233 23.81 2.39 12.03
C VAL A 233 25.04 2.50 12.93
N GLU A 234 25.55 3.71 13.18
CA GLU A 234 26.63 3.94 14.14
C GLU A 234 26.30 3.47 15.55
N LEU A 235 25.03 3.61 15.98
CA LEU A 235 24.57 3.11 17.28
C LEU A 235 24.70 1.60 17.43
N TYR A 236 24.81 0.82 16.35
CA TYR A 236 25.04 -0.62 16.45
C TYR A 236 26.39 -0.98 17.06
N LYS A 237 27.38 -0.08 17.00
CA LYS A 237 28.71 -0.28 17.61
C LYS A 237 28.67 -0.32 19.15
N PRO A 238 28.16 0.71 19.86
CA PRO A 238 28.06 0.66 21.32
C PRO A 238 27.14 -0.45 21.84
N PHE A 239 26.21 -0.96 21.02
CA PHE A 239 25.42 -2.15 21.35
C PHE A 239 26.15 -3.49 21.11
N GLY A 240 27.40 -3.46 20.64
CA GLY A 240 28.18 -4.65 20.32
C GLY A 240 27.65 -5.44 19.12
N MET A 241 26.78 -4.85 18.30
CA MET A 241 26.20 -5.49 17.13
C MET A 241 27.08 -5.33 15.90
N LEU A 242 27.71 -4.17 15.72
CA LEU A 242 28.60 -3.85 14.60
C LEU A 242 30.04 -3.68 15.09
N ARG A 243 31.01 -4.17 14.31
CA ARG A 243 32.45 -3.99 14.55
C ARG A 243 32.84 -2.51 14.69
N ASP A 244 33.67 -2.21 15.69
CA ASP A 244 34.11 -0.84 15.99
C ASP A 244 35.01 -0.23 14.91
N ASP A 245 35.77 -1.06 14.19
CA ASP A 245 36.71 -0.61 13.18
C ASP A 245 36.06 -0.15 11.86
N LEU A 246 34.80 -0.54 11.60
CA LEU A 246 34.09 -0.16 10.38
C LEU A 246 33.76 1.33 10.36
N GLN A 247 34.04 2.03 9.26
CA GLN A 247 33.80 3.47 9.17
C GLN A 247 32.47 3.74 8.47
N ILE A 248 31.47 4.21 9.22
CA ILE A 248 30.17 4.59 8.65
C ILE A 248 30.29 5.94 7.95
N THR A 249 29.74 6.05 6.75
CA THR A 249 29.68 7.30 5.96
C THR A 249 28.38 7.35 5.18
N ALA A 250 27.93 8.55 4.81
CA ALA A 250 26.75 8.77 3.97
C ALA A 250 26.88 10.05 3.12
#